data_AF-A0A535AZG5-F1
#
_entry.id   AF-A0A535AZG5-F1
#
_cell.length_a   1.000
_cell.length_b   1.000
_cell.length_c   1.000
_cell.angle_alpha   90.00
_cell.angle_beta   90.00
_cell.angle_gamma   90.00
#
_symmetry.space_group_name_H-M   'P 1'
#
loop_
_entity.id
_entity.type
_entity.pdbx_description
1 polymer ?
#
loop_
_entity_poly.entity_id
_entity_poly.type
_entity_poly.pdbx_seq_one_letter_code
_entity_poly.pdbx_strand_id
1 'polypeptide(L)'
;MAYADLRQYLAALEERGKLKRVKKAVDKDWELAAVCRQLFKKIPPEKRPALLFENVNGFNIPVAAGVLGASKEIYAIGLETDSVEGINRKWEHALEHPISPRMVKSGACKENILYGDQVNILKLPVPIWTVGEDPGPFFTSPYVITKDPESGQRNVGTYRMQVKGPNKTGFLIGAHQDASWHIRKNNQQNKPTPVAVVIGADPSIGYVSVSKMSEALDEFAVAGALRGEPVDLVPCETVPLEVPATAEIVLEGEIPANALEHEGPFGEYTGYMGPAGNEPFFNIKCMTFRNHPVYQAFISQMPPSESSCIRAVGREWPLFKHLKHTLRLPVKDVRLKEAGGSGAYVVVSVHKQFTGQVRQLMYGIWSMRTGFGKFTVVVDDDIDVWDDFAIDWALSWRVRPDRDVYIEKDVQAVGLDPSQGPPSVPQHHPSRYIGSRVAIDATRKHEYPAVSLPPKEHLDIVASKWKEYAIED
;
A
#
# COMPACT_ATOMS: atom_id res chain seq x y z
N MET A 1 11.34 -10.86 -18.28
CA MET A 1 12.63 -11.16 -17.65
C MET A 1 12.70 -10.19 -16.50
N ALA A 2 12.88 -10.72 -15.29
CA ALA A 2 12.85 -9.93 -14.07
C ALA A 2 13.70 -8.67 -14.17
N TYR A 3 13.20 -7.57 -13.59
CA TYR A 3 14.03 -6.38 -13.43
C TYR A 3 15.19 -6.71 -12.48
N ALA A 4 16.41 -6.40 -12.88
CA ALA A 4 17.58 -6.60 -12.04
C ALA A 4 17.51 -5.74 -10.76
N ASP A 5 16.97 -4.53 -10.88
CA ASP A 5 16.91 -3.55 -9.80
C ASP A 5 15.86 -2.45 -10.04
N LEU A 6 15.78 -1.49 -9.11
CA LEU A 6 14.92 -0.31 -9.22
C LEU A 6 15.21 0.50 -10.49
N ARG A 7 16.47 0.61 -10.92
CA ARG A 7 16.86 1.47 -12.04
C ARG A 7 16.34 0.92 -13.36
N GLN A 8 16.45 -0.40 -13.56
CA GLN A 8 15.87 -1.05 -14.73
C GLN A 8 14.34 -0.93 -14.73
N TYR A 9 13.71 -1.05 -13.56
CA TYR A 9 12.26 -0.85 -13.44
C TYR A 9 11.83 0.59 -13.79
N LEU A 10 12.55 1.61 -13.30
CA LEU A 10 12.29 3.00 -13.66
C LEU A 10 12.43 3.24 -15.17
N ALA A 11 13.42 2.63 -15.83
CA ALA A 11 13.57 2.70 -17.28
C ALA A 11 12.39 2.05 -18.01
N ALA A 12 11.89 0.90 -17.54
CA ALA A 12 10.71 0.25 -18.11
C ALA A 12 9.43 1.09 -17.96
N LEU A 13 9.26 1.78 -16.82
CA LEU A 13 8.17 2.74 -16.65
C LEU A 13 8.30 3.92 -17.63
N GLU A 14 9.51 4.45 -17.83
CA GLU A 14 9.75 5.54 -18.79
C GLU A 14 9.43 5.13 -20.22
N GLU A 15 9.86 3.94 -20.65
CA GLU A 15 9.58 3.39 -21.98
C GLU A 15 8.07 3.25 -22.24
N ARG A 16 7.30 2.88 -21.22
CA ARG A 16 5.84 2.77 -21.29
C ARG A 16 5.10 4.09 -21.06
N GLY A 17 5.81 5.22 -20.95
CA GLY A 17 5.22 6.53 -20.69
C GLY A 17 4.59 6.68 -19.30
N LYS A 18 4.95 5.80 -18.36
CA LYS A 18 4.48 5.76 -16.96
C LYS A 18 5.46 6.31 -15.95
N LEU A 19 6.59 6.85 -16.38
CA LEU A 19 7.48 7.67 -15.53
C LEU A 19 7.60 9.07 -16.11
N LYS A 20 7.47 10.09 -15.26
CA LYS A 20 7.77 11.47 -15.62
C LYS A 20 8.98 11.98 -14.84
N ARG A 21 10.03 12.35 -15.58
CA ARG A 21 11.19 13.08 -15.03
C ARG A 21 10.83 14.54 -14.79
N VAL A 22 10.96 14.98 -13.55
CA VAL A 22 10.76 16.37 -13.12
C VAL A 22 12.12 17.04 -13.06
N LYS A 23 12.45 17.77 -14.14
CA LYS A 23 13.71 18.53 -14.28
C LYS A 23 13.73 19.83 -13.49
N LYS A 24 12.55 20.37 -13.15
CA LYS A 24 12.45 21.58 -12.33
C LYS A 24 13.05 21.27 -10.96
N ALA A 25 13.90 22.17 -10.45
CA ALA A 25 14.39 22.08 -9.08
C ALA A 25 13.21 22.16 -8.10
N VAL A 26 13.19 21.26 -7.11
CA VAL A 26 12.13 21.19 -6.10
C VAL A 26 12.68 21.19 -4.69
N ASP A 27 11.88 21.73 -3.77
CA ASP A 27 12.11 21.63 -2.34
C ASP A 27 11.52 20.34 -1.76
N LYS A 28 12.33 19.56 -1.03
CA LYS A 28 11.88 18.31 -0.40
C LYS A 28 10.96 18.55 0.80
N ASP A 29 11.03 19.73 1.41
CA ASP A 29 10.33 20.03 2.67
C ASP A 29 8.90 20.52 2.45
N TRP A 30 8.49 20.79 1.20
CA TRP A 30 7.10 21.12 0.90
C TRP A 30 6.66 20.85 -0.55
N GLU A 31 7.53 21.14 -1.54
CA GLU A 31 7.13 21.14 -2.94
C GLU A 31 6.90 19.73 -3.48
N LEU A 32 7.76 18.77 -3.08
CA LEU A 32 7.64 17.38 -3.52
C LEU A 32 6.28 16.78 -3.16
N ALA A 33 5.86 16.90 -1.91
CA ALA A 33 4.55 16.43 -1.44
C ALA A 33 3.40 17.14 -2.16
N ALA A 34 3.51 18.45 -2.37
CA ALA A 34 2.51 19.24 -3.10
C ALA A 34 2.38 18.82 -4.57
N VAL A 35 3.49 18.58 -5.28
CA VAL A 35 3.48 18.08 -6.67
C VAL A 35 2.81 16.71 -6.73
N CYS A 36 3.20 15.79 -5.85
CA CYS A 36 2.57 14.46 -5.74
C CYS A 36 1.06 14.59 -5.50
N ARG A 37 0.60 15.48 -4.61
CA ARG A 37 -0.84 15.65 -4.38
C ARG A 37 -1.57 16.24 -5.58
N GLN A 38 -0.98 17.24 -6.25
CA GLN A 38 -1.56 17.81 -7.46
C GLN A 38 -1.65 16.79 -8.60
N LEU A 39 -0.66 15.90 -8.72
CA LEU A 39 -0.68 14.80 -9.69
C LEU A 39 -1.92 13.92 -9.50
N PHE A 40 -2.16 13.43 -8.28
CA PHE A 40 -3.30 12.55 -7.99
C PHE A 40 -4.65 13.26 -8.13
N LYS A 41 -4.70 14.59 -7.98
CA LYS A 41 -5.91 15.40 -8.17
C LYS A 41 -6.19 15.70 -9.65
N LYS A 42 -5.16 15.99 -10.45
CA LYS A 42 -5.31 16.50 -11.81
C LYS A 42 -5.27 15.42 -12.88
N ILE A 43 -4.51 14.35 -12.65
CA ILE A 43 -4.32 13.30 -13.65
C ILE A 43 -5.17 12.08 -13.24
N PRO A 44 -6.08 11.64 -14.13
CA PRO A 44 -6.93 10.51 -13.84
C PRO A 44 -6.09 9.21 -13.73
N PRO A 45 -6.54 8.21 -12.94
CA PRO A 45 -5.74 7.04 -12.58
C PRO A 45 -5.07 6.32 -13.76
N GLU A 46 -5.78 6.15 -14.87
CA GLU A 46 -5.33 5.45 -16.07
C GLU A 46 -4.20 6.18 -16.81
N LYS A 47 -4.13 7.51 -16.71
CA LYS A 47 -3.06 8.33 -17.32
C LYS A 47 -1.95 8.70 -16.32
N ARG A 48 -2.05 8.28 -15.06
CA ARG A 48 -1.16 8.75 -13.98
C ARG A 48 0.24 8.13 -14.08
N PRO A 49 1.30 8.94 -14.22
CA PRO A 49 2.68 8.45 -14.17
C PRO A 49 3.22 8.40 -12.72
N ALA A 50 4.28 7.63 -12.51
CA ALA A 50 5.21 7.84 -11.40
C ALA A 50 6.09 9.08 -11.65
N LEU A 51 6.73 9.60 -10.62
CA LEU A 51 7.60 10.77 -10.70
C LEU A 51 9.05 10.42 -10.34
N LEU A 52 10.00 10.97 -11.10
CA LEU A 52 11.42 11.02 -10.75
C LEU A 52 11.85 12.49 -10.68
N PHE A 53 12.03 13.01 -9.46
CA PHE A 53 12.55 14.34 -9.20
C PHE A 53 14.07 14.32 -9.32
N GLU A 54 14.60 14.89 -10.39
CA GLU A 54 16.03 14.82 -10.71
C GLU A 54 16.85 15.88 -9.96
N ASN A 55 16.21 17.01 -9.62
CA ASN A 55 16.86 18.16 -9.00
C ASN A 55 16.15 18.49 -7.68
N VAL A 56 16.72 18.05 -6.56
CA VAL A 56 16.23 18.36 -5.22
C VAL A 56 17.18 19.35 -4.56
N ASN A 57 16.68 20.51 -4.12
CA ASN A 57 17.51 21.60 -3.62
C ASN A 57 18.42 21.15 -2.46
N GLY A 58 19.74 21.27 -2.64
CA GLY A 58 20.73 20.89 -1.64
C GLY A 58 21.12 19.41 -1.64
N PHE A 59 20.62 18.60 -2.58
CA PHE A 59 20.88 17.16 -2.65
C PHE A 59 21.30 16.73 -4.06
N ASN A 60 22.21 15.77 -4.15
CA ASN A 60 22.65 15.14 -5.40
C ASN A 60 21.96 13.78 -5.65
N ILE A 61 20.88 13.50 -4.92
CA ILE A 61 20.18 12.23 -4.92
C ILE A 61 18.77 12.49 -5.47
N PRO A 62 18.37 11.89 -6.61
CA PRO A 62 17.02 12.03 -7.12
C PRO A 62 16.01 11.29 -6.23
N VAL A 63 14.76 11.77 -6.23
CA VAL A 63 13.65 11.14 -5.50
C VAL A 63 12.64 10.52 -6.46
N ALA A 64 12.36 9.24 -6.30
CA ALA A 64 11.33 8.52 -7.03
C ALA A 64 10.08 8.29 -6.15
N ALA A 65 8.89 8.62 -6.67
CA ALA A 65 7.63 8.49 -5.93
C ALA A 65 6.49 8.01 -6.83
N GLY A 66 5.52 7.27 -6.29
CA GLY A 66 4.43 6.71 -7.09
C GLY A 66 4.82 5.49 -7.92
N VAL A 67 6.02 4.94 -7.71
CA VAL A 67 6.63 3.93 -8.58
C VAL A 67 6.01 2.55 -8.42
N LEU A 68 5.28 2.25 -7.34
CA LEU A 68 4.64 0.94 -7.17
C LEU A 68 3.15 0.96 -7.46
N GLY A 69 2.51 2.12 -7.31
CA GLY A 69 1.05 2.19 -7.29
C GLY A 69 0.46 3.55 -7.60
N ALA A 70 1.11 4.42 -8.38
CA ALA A 70 0.40 5.59 -8.90
C ALA A 70 -0.80 5.19 -9.78
N SER A 71 -0.78 4.00 -10.38
CA SER A 71 -1.91 3.38 -11.07
C SER A 71 -1.83 1.85 -11.02
N LYS A 72 -2.95 1.15 -11.31
CA LYS A 72 -2.96 -0.31 -11.45
C LYS A 72 -2.07 -0.79 -12.59
N GLU A 73 -1.87 0.03 -13.63
CA GLU A 73 -0.96 -0.28 -14.73
C GLU A 73 0.50 -0.23 -14.30
N ILE A 74 0.89 0.75 -13.49
CA ILE A 74 2.23 0.79 -12.87
C ILE A 74 2.46 -0.46 -12.01
N TYR A 75 1.45 -0.87 -11.25
CA TYR A 75 1.50 -2.12 -10.49
C TYR A 75 1.73 -3.33 -11.42
N ALA A 76 0.99 -3.42 -12.52
CA ALA A 76 1.11 -4.48 -13.50
C ALA A 76 2.52 -4.52 -14.11
N ILE A 77 3.07 -3.35 -14.50
CA ILE A 77 4.42 -3.22 -15.04
C ILE A 77 5.47 -3.69 -14.02
N GLY A 78 5.31 -3.32 -12.74
CA GLY A 78 6.20 -3.75 -11.66
C GLY A 78 6.17 -5.25 -11.40
N LEU A 79 5.09 -5.93 -11.76
CA LEU A 79 4.98 -7.38 -11.78
C LEU A 79 5.19 -7.97 -13.18
N GLU A 80 5.74 -7.24 -14.15
CA GLU A 80 5.97 -7.73 -15.52
C GLU A 80 4.72 -8.39 -16.14
N THR A 81 3.57 -7.74 -15.98
CA THR A 81 2.32 -8.15 -16.61
C THR A 81 1.57 -6.93 -17.16
N ASP A 82 0.58 -7.18 -18.02
CA ASP A 82 -0.10 -6.11 -18.76
C ASP A 82 -1.58 -5.96 -18.36
N SER A 83 -2.04 -6.69 -17.33
CA SER A 83 -3.43 -6.61 -16.85
C SER A 83 -3.59 -6.86 -15.36
N VAL A 84 -4.75 -6.46 -14.82
CA VAL A 84 -5.11 -6.70 -13.41
C VAL A 84 -5.27 -8.20 -13.13
N GLU A 85 -5.81 -8.97 -14.08
CA GLU A 85 -5.90 -10.43 -13.98
C GLU A 85 -4.51 -11.06 -13.97
N GLY A 86 -3.55 -10.48 -14.70
CA GLY A 86 -2.15 -10.84 -14.63
C GLY A 86 -1.54 -10.65 -13.24
N ILE A 87 -1.82 -9.52 -12.60
CA ILE A 87 -1.40 -9.24 -11.20
C ILE A 87 -1.92 -10.34 -10.27
N ASN A 88 -3.22 -10.65 -10.37
CA ASN A 88 -3.87 -11.63 -9.50
C ASN A 88 -3.24 -13.02 -9.67
N ARG A 89 -3.05 -13.48 -10.92
CA ARG A 89 -2.42 -14.78 -11.21
C ARG A 89 -0.99 -14.86 -10.67
N LYS A 90 -0.20 -13.79 -10.80
CA LYS A 90 1.17 -13.77 -10.26
C LYS A 90 1.20 -13.88 -8.75
N TRP A 91 0.32 -13.16 -8.05
CA TRP A 91 0.22 -13.27 -6.60
C TRP A 91 -0.20 -14.66 -6.14
N GLU A 92 -1.20 -15.26 -6.79
CA GLU A 92 -1.62 -16.63 -6.46
C GLU A 92 -0.47 -17.62 -6.64
N HIS A 93 0.17 -17.58 -7.80
CA HIS A 93 1.30 -18.45 -8.08
C HIS A 93 2.43 -18.25 -7.07
N ALA A 94 2.77 -17.00 -6.74
CA ALA A 94 3.88 -16.69 -5.84
C ALA A 94 3.65 -17.11 -4.39
N LEU A 95 2.40 -17.04 -3.90
CA LEU A 95 2.04 -17.51 -2.56
C LEU A 95 2.08 -19.04 -2.45
N GLU A 96 1.79 -19.75 -3.54
CA GLU A 96 1.80 -21.22 -3.59
C GLU A 96 3.19 -21.80 -3.92
N HIS A 97 4.00 -21.08 -4.70
CA HIS A 97 5.29 -21.53 -5.22
C HIS A 97 6.41 -20.51 -4.94
N PRO A 98 6.71 -20.20 -3.66
CA PRO A 98 7.77 -19.27 -3.31
C PRO A 98 9.14 -19.77 -3.81
N ILE A 99 9.98 -18.84 -4.28
CA ILE A 99 11.33 -19.15 -4.79
C ILE A 99 12.36 -18.61 -3.78
N SER A 100 13.01 -19.51 -3.04
CA SER A 100 13.98 -19.14 -2.01
C SER A 100 15.05 -18.17 -2.53
N PRO A 101 15.42 -17.14 -1.75
CA PRO A 101 16.45 -16.20 -2.16
C PRO A 101 17.82 -16.87 -2.23
N ARG A 102 18.73 -16.25 -2.97
CA ARG A 102 20.10 -16.75 -3.19
C ARG A 102 21.10 -15.84 -2.50
N MET A 103 22.00 -16.42 -1.70
CA MET A 103 23.10 -15.66 -1.12
C MET A 103 24.20 -15.43 -2.16
N VAL A 104 24.65 -14.18 -2.29
CA VAL A 104 25.77 -13.79 -3.15
C VAL A 104 26.90 -13.14 -2.34
N LYS A 105 28.11 -13.12 -2.91
CA LYS A 105 29.32 -12.67 -2.19
C LYS A 105 29.33 -11.17 -1.89
N SER A 106 28.80 -10.36 -2.81
CA SER A 106 28.71 -8.91 -2.71
C SER A 106 27.60 -8.41 -3.64
N GLY A 107 27.28 -7.13 -3.56
CA GLY A 107 26.20 -6.49 -4.31
C GLY A 107 26.47 -5.01 -4.51
N ALA A 108 25.76 -4.40 -5.46
CA ALA A 108 25.87 -2.98 -5.75
C ALA A 108 25.54 -2.11 -4.52
N CYS A 109 24.69 -2.59 -3.60
CA CYS A 109 24.38 -1.87 -2.37
C CYS A 109 25.61 -1.58 -1.48
N LYS A 110 26.74 -2.27 -1.70
CA LYS A 110 27.99 -2.12 -0.94
C LYS A 110 29.05 -1.28 -1.64
N GLU A 111 28.71 -0.56 -2.71
CA GLU A 111 29.66 0.32 -3.42
C GLU A 111 30.23 1.43 -2.52
N ASN A 112 29.44 1.93 -1.58
CA ASN A 112 29.85 2.88 -0.55
C ASN A 112 29.40 2.37 0.81
N ILE A 113 30.26 2.48 1.83
CA ILE A 113 29.98 2.01 3.19
C ILE A 113 30.44 3.08 4.18
N LEU A 114 29.54 3.51 5.05
CA LEU A 114 29.80 4.45 6.13
C LEU A 114 29.49 3.79 7.47
N TYR A 115 30.41 3.90 8.43
CA TYR A 115 30.27 3.31 9.77
C TYR A 115 30.24 4.38 10.86
N GLY A 116 29.49 4.11 11.93
CA GLY A 116 29.47 4.92 13.15
C GLY A 116 29.20 6.40 12.85
N ASP A 117 30.09 7.27 13.30
CA ASP A 117 29.95 8.73 13.18
C ASP A 117 30.00 9.25 11.73
N GLN A 118 30.39 8.42 10.76
CA GLN A 118 30.32 8.78 9.34
C GLN A 118 28.89 8.74 8.80
N VAL A 119 27.98 8.03 9.47
CA VAL A 119 26.58 7.93 9.06
C VAL A 119 25.88 9.26 9.28
N ASN A 120 25.30 9.80 8.20
CA ASN A 120 24.48 11.00 8.26
C ASN A 120 23.30 10.91 7.28
N ILE A 121 22.14 10.47 7.77
CA ILE A 121 20.90 10.39 7.00
C ILE A 121 20.30 11.75 6.64
N LEU A 122 20.77 12.85 7.24
CA LEU A 122 20.36 14.21 6.85
C LEU A 122 20.90 14.60 5.47
N LYS A 123 21.85 13.81 4.92
CA LYS A 123 22.31 13.93 3.53
C LYS A 123 21.38 13.25 2.52
N LEU A 124 20.33 12.56 2.97
CA LEU A 124 19.32 11.98 2.10
C LEU A 124 18.17 12.97 1.89
N PRO A 125 17.56 13.02 0.69
CA PRO A 125 16.47 13.94 0.37
C PRO A 125 15.13 13.45 0.94
N VAL A 126 15.08 13.15 2.25
CA VAL A 126 13.87 12.65 2.93
C VAL A 126 12.81 13.76 2.96
N PRO A 127 11.62 13.55 2.36
CA PRO A 127 10.59 14.58 2.28
C PRO A 127 9.86 14.81 3.61
N ILE A 128 9.27 16.00 3.74
CA ILE A 128 8.17 16.26 4.66
C ILE A 128 6.87 16.12 3.87
N TRP A 129 5.92 15.32 4.36
CA TRP A 129 4.73 14.95 3.58
C TRP A 129 3.51 15.79 3.92
N THR A 130 3.34 16.14 5.19
CA THR A 130 2.24 16.95 5.71
C THR A 130 2.81 18.21 6.36
N VAL A 131 3.12 19.20 5.50
CA VAL A 131 3.76 20.46 5.91
C VAL A 131 2.93 21.17 6.99
N GLY A 132 3.59 21.56 8.07
CA GLY A 132 2.97 22.24 9.21
C GLY A 132 2.40 21.30 10.29
N GLU A 133 2.26 20.00 10.00
CA GLU A 133 1.71 19.00 10.92
C GLU A 133 2.73 17.90 11.26
N ASP A 134 3.47 17.40 10.26
CA ASP A 134 4.57 16.47 10.48
C ASP A 134 5.67 17.17 11.31
N PRO A 135 6.21 16.56 12.38
CA PRO A 135 7.27 17.15 13.21
C PRO A 135 8.64 17.21 12.52
N GLY A 136 8.77 16.65 11.32
CA GLY A 136 10.01 16.58 10.56
C GLY A 136 9.88 15.62 9.36
N PRO A 137 11.00 15.31 8.68
CA PRO A 137 11.00 14.39 7.54
C PRO A 137 10.70 12.93 7.93
N PHE A 138 10.07 12.18 7.03
CA PHE A 138 9.76 10.75 7.23
C PHE A 138 10.19 9.89 6.04
N PHE A 139 10.84 8.77 6.33
CA PHE A 139 10.93 7.68 5.37
C PHE A 139 9.57 7.01 5.24
N THR A 140 9.01 7.02 4.02
CA THR A 140 7.67 6.44 3.74
C THR A 140 7.72 5.14 2.94
N SER A 141 8.84 4.84 2.28
CA SER A 141 9.09 3.54 1.63
C SER A 141 10.28 2.75 2.23
N PRO A 142 10.49 2.72 3.56
CA PRO A 142 11.51 1.83 4.13
C PRO A 142 11.01 0.38 4.10
N TYR A 143 11.80 -0.54 3.55
CA TYR A 143 11.56 -1.98 3.67
C TYR A 143 12.42 -2.48 4.83
N VAL A 144 11.76 -2.80 5.92
CA VAL A 144 12.38 -3.08 7.22
C VAL A 144 12.47 -4.58 7.40
N ILE A 145 13.70 -5.05 7.57
CA ILE A 145 14.04 -6.44 7.80
C ILE A 145 14.34 -6.62 9.28
N THR A 146 13.65 -7.59 9.88
CA THR A 146 13.94 -8.10 11.22
C THR A 146 13.85 -9.62 11.22
N LYS A 147 14.41 -10.26 12.24
CA LYS A 147 14.26 -11.69 12.46
C LYS A 147 13.68 -11.95 13.84
N ASP A 148 12.83 -12.96 13.93
CA ASP A 148 12.40 -13.52 15.21
C ASP A 148 13.65 -14.03 15.96
N PRO A 149 13.90 -13.58 17.20
CA PRO A 149 15.09 -13.96 17.95
C PRO A 149 15.10 -15.43 18.40
N GLU A 150 13.97 -16.15 18.29
CA GLU A 150 13.83 -17.54 18.68
C GLU A 150 13.85 -18.46 17.46
N SER A 151 13.01 -18.20 16.46
CA SER A 151 12.89 -19.07 15.29
C SER A 151 13.86 -18.71 14.15
N GLY A 152 14.42 -17.50 14.16
CA GLY A 152 15.21 -16.96 13.05
C GLY A 152 14.38 -16.57 11.83
N GLN A 153 13.05 -16.67 11.92
CA GLN A 153 12.14 -16.31 10.85
C GLN A 153 12.24 -14.84 10.51
N ARG A 154 12.32 -14.55 9.22
CA ARG A 154 12.43 -13.18 8.70
C ARG A 154 11.06 -12.54 8.55
N ASN A 155 11.03 -11.23 8.76
CA ASN A 155 9.94 -10.35 8.32
C ASN A 155 10.54 -9.24 7.44
N VAL A 156 9.84 -8.89 6.37
CA VAL A 156 10.08 -7.70 5.56
C VAL A 156 8.80 -6.87 5.57
N GLY A 157 8.83 -5.71 6.24
CA GLY A 157 7.64 -4.85 6.40
C GLY A 157 7.90 -3.39 6.08
N THR A 158 6.87 -2.64 5.69
CA THR A 158 6.97 -1.18 5.55
C THR A 158 6.41 -0.47 6.77
N TYR A 159 7.26 0.28 7.48
CA TYR A 159 6.92 1.05 8.66
C TYR A 159 7.51 2.46 8.54
N ARG A 160 6.71 3.51 8.73
CA ARG A 160 7.25 4.88 8.61
C ARG A 160 8.35 5.13 9.65
N MET A 161 9.33 5.96 9.28
CA MET A 161 10.43 6.31 10.19
C MET A 161 10.67 7.81 10.20
N GLN A 162 10.41 8.46 11.34
CA GLN A 162 10.68 9.90 11.53
C GLN A 162 12.18 10.13 11.63
N VAL A 163 12.74 11.07 10.87
CA VAL A 163 14.14 11.49 11.04
C VAL A 163 14.29 12.26 12.36
N LYS A 164 15.16 11.79 13.25
CA LYS A 164 15.43 12.42 14.56
C LYS A 164 16.84 13.00 14.69
N GLY A 165 17.73 12.68 13.75
CA GLY A 165 19.12 13.12 13.75
C GLY A 165 19.93 12.45 12.63
N PRO A 166 21.26 12.61 12.61
CA PRO A 166 22.12 12.07 11.56
C PRO A 166 22.19 10.53 11.54
N ASN A 167 21.91 9.85 12.65
CA ASN A 167 22.00 8.40 12.76
C ASN A 167 20.85 7.81 13.60
N LYS A 168 19.68 8.47 13.61
CA LYS A 168 18.56 8.08 14.46
C LYS A 168 17.21 8.35 13.81
N THR A 169 16.30 7.40 13.94
CA THR A 169 14.90 7.58 13.53
C THR A 169 13.91 7.16 14.59
N GLY A 170 12.75 7.81 14.66
CA GLY A 170 11.56 7.25 15.27
C GLY A 170 11.02 6.11 14.42
N PHE A 171 10.26 5.20 15.03
CA PHE A 171 9.88 3.95 14.38
C PHE A 171 8.49 3.51 14.84
N LEU A 172 7.43 3.93 14.13
CA LEU A 172 6.07 3.53 14.48
C LEU A 172 5.69 2.18 13.84
N ILE A 173 5.37 1.20 14.67
CA ILE A 173 4.97 -0.14 14.24
C ILE A 173 3.63 -0.51 14.87
N GLY A 174 2.67 -0.92 14.04
CA GLY A 174 1.41 -1.44 14.55
C GLY A 174 1.61 -2.66 15.46
N ALA A 175 0.83 -2.75 16.54
CA ALA A 175 0.95 -3.77 17.58
C ALA A 175 0.75 -5.24 17.13
N HIS A 176 0.24 -5.44 15.91
CA HIS A 176 -0.06 -6.75 15.30
C HIS A 176 0.71 -6.91 13.98
N GLN A 177 1.97 -6.47 13.98
CA GLN A 177 2.93 -6.60 12.89
C GLN A 177 4.11 -7.42 13.41
N ASP A 178 4.72 -8.23 12.55
CA ASP A 178 5.71 -9.22 12.98
C ASP A 178 6.96 -8.56 13.59
N ALA A 179 7.41 -7.43 13.03
CA ALA A 179 8.48 -6.62 13.64
C ALA A 179 8.15 -6.17 15.07
N SER A 180 6.87 -5.85 15.38
CA SER A 180 6.45 -5.51 16.75
C SER A 180 6.58 -6.72 17.68
N TRP A 181 6.28 -7.93 17.19
CA TRP A 181 6.45 -9.17 17.96
C TRP A 181 7.93 -9.51 18.17
N HIS A 182 8.77 -9.35 17.15
CA HIS A 182 10.22 -9.54 17.26
C HIS A 182 10.83 -8.60 18.31
N ILE A 183 10.42 -7.32 18.31
CA ILE A 183 10.83 -6.35 19.33
C ILE A 183 10.37 -6.77 20.72
N ARG A 184 9.12 -7.22 20.87
CA ARG A 184 8.61 -7.70 22.17
C ARG A 184 9.39 -8.88 22.71
N LYS A 185 9.70 -9.88 21.87
CA LYS A 185 10.50 -11.05 22.26
C LYS A 185 11.92 -10.66 22.69
N ASN A 186 12.57 -9.76 21.96
CA ASN A 186 13.88 -9.22 22.35
C ASN A 186 13.82 -8.40 23.65
N ASN A 187 12.79 -7.57 23.82
CA ASN A 187 12.57 -6.78 25.04
C ASN A 187 12.41 -7.64 26.30
N GLN A 188 11.71 -8.78 26.19
CA GLN A 188 11.58 -9.76 27.28
C GLN A 188 12.94 -10.35 27.70
N GLN A 189 13.90 -10.38 26.78
CA GLN A 189 15.28 -10.80 27.04
C GLN A 189 16.22 -9.63 27.35
N ASN A 190 15.71 -8.40 27.42
CA ASN A 190 16.47 -7.16 27.54
C ASN A 190 17.58 -7.02 26.48
N LYS A 191 17.32 -7.50 25.25
CA LYS A 191 18.25 -7.44 24.12
C LYS A 191 17.78 -6.42 23.09
N PRO A 192 18.70 -5.69 22.43
CA PRO A 192 18.34 -4.85 21.30
C PRO A 192 17.84 -5.73 20.14
N THR A 193 16.94 -5.19 19.32
CA THR A 193 16.47 -5.85 18.10
C THR A 193 17.31 -5.40 16.91
N PRO A 194 18.06 -6.30 16.24
CA PRO A 194 18.75 -5.96 15.01
C PRO A 194 17.74 -5.58 13.91
N VAL A 195 18.04 -4.51 13.18
CA VAL A 195 17.20 -4.01 12.09
C VAL A 195 18.09 -3.64 10.90
N ALA A 196 17.64 -4.01 9.71
CA ALA A 196 18.13 -3.47 8.46
C ALA A 196 16.97 -2.80 7.72
N VAL A 197 17.22 -1.68 7.06
CA VAL A 197 16.23 -0.91 6.32
C VAL A 197 16.73 -0.68 4.91
N VAL A 198 15.95 -1.11 3.93
CA VAL A 198 16.23 -0.93 2.51
C VAL A 198 15.38 0.21 1.98
N ILE A 199 16.00 1.14 1.27
CA ILE A 199 15.33 2.23 0.55
C ILE A 199 15.72 2.10 -0.91
N GLY A 200 14.73 1.89 -1.77
CA GLY A 200 14.96 1.64 -3.19
C GLY A 200 15.41 0.22 -3.46
N ALA A 201 14.51 -0.60 -4.02
CA ALA A 201 14.82 -1.97 -4.43
C ALA A 201 13.94 -2.38 -5.63
N ASP A 202 14.14 -3.60 -6.11
CA ASP A 202 13.22 -4.23 -7.05
C ASP A 202 11.75 -4.11 -6.59
N PRO A 203 10.79 -3.82 -7.49
CA PRO A 203 9.40 -3.54 -7.11
C PRO A 203 8.72 -4.70 -6.37
N SER A 204 9.09 -5.96 -6.64
CA SER A 204 8.53 -7.13 -5.94
C SER A 204 8.77 -7.08 -4.43
N ILE A 205 9.90 -6.52 -4.00
CA ILE A 205 10.25 -6.35 -2.59
C ILE A 205 9.31 -5.34 -1.92
N GLY A 206 9.02 -4.23 -2.62
CA GLY A 206 8.07 -3.24 -2.12
C GLY A 206 6.62 -3.74 -2.09
N TYR A 207 6.25 -4.67 -2.99
CA TYR A 207 4.94 -5.30 -2.97
C TYR A 207 4.76 -6.30 -1.82
N VAL A 208 5.77 -7.11 -1.53
CA VAL A 208 5.69 -8.03 -0.39
C VAL A 208 5.76 -7.29 0.95
N SER A 209 6.50 -6.19 1.05
CA SER A 209 6.67 -5.45 2.33
C SER A 209 5.39 -4.79 2.85
N VAL A 210 4.40 -4.57 1.99
CA VAL A 210 3.10 -3.96 2.32
C VAL A 210 1.96 -4.98 2.33
N SER A 211 2.24 -6.23 1.95
CA SER A 211 1.25 -7.29 1.82
C SER A 211 1.11 -8.08 3.12
N LYS A 212 -0.12 -8.51 3.42
CA LYS A 212 -0.41 -9.37 4.57
C LYS A 212 -0.38 -10.82 4.14
N MET A 213 0.66 -11.54 4.52
CA MET A 213 0.90 -12.93 4.16
C MET A 213 0.91 -13.82 5.41
N SER A 214 0.91 -15.13 5.21
CA SER A 214 1.06 -16.09 6.31
C SER A 214 2.46 -15.96 6.90
N GLU A 215 2.57 -16.04 8.23
CA GLU A 215 3.86 -16.11 8.92
C GLU A 215 4.75 -17.23 8.37
N ALA A 216 4.18 -18.33 7.86
CA ALA A 216 4.96 -19.43 7.30
C ALA A 216 5.74 -19.08 6.01
N LEU A 217 5.44 -17.95 5.37
CA LEU A 217 6.06 -17.53 4.12
C LEU A 217 7.17 -16.51 4.38
N ASP A 218 8.26 -16.67 3.64
CA ASP A 218 9.34 -15.69 3.58
C ASP A 218 9.07 -14.66 2.47
N GLU A 219 9.05 -13.38 2.80
CA GLU A 219 8.69 -12.34 1.85
C GLU A 219 9.68 -12.23 0.68
N PHE A 220 10.97 -12.47 0.89
CA PHE A 220 11.92 -12.50 -0.21
C PHE A 220 11.74 -13.71 -1.11
N ALA A 221 11.22 -14.82 -0.56
CA ALA A 221 10.89 -15.98 -1.38
C ALA A 221 9.64 -15.73 -2.24
N VAL A 222 8.62 -15.08 -1.68
CA VAL A 222 7.43 -14.64 -2.43
C VAL A 222 7.82 -13.59 -3.49
N ALA A 223 8.68 -12.63 -3.14
CA ALA A 223 9.22 -11.65 -4.08
C ALA A 223 9.95 -12.35 -5.24
N GLY A 224 10.76 -13.36 -4.94
CA GLY A 224 11.43 -14.19 -5.94
C GLY A 224 10.45 -14.87 -6.90
N ALA A 225 9.35 -15.39 -6.38
CA ALA A 225 8.30 -16.00 -7.21
C ALA A 225 7.50 -14.97 -8.04
N LEU A 226 7.25 -13.77 -7.51
CA LEU A 226 6.58 -12.68 -8.24
C LEU A 226 7.38 -12.23 -9.46
N ARG A 227 8.70 -12.08 -9.30
CA ARG A 227 9.63 -11.74 -10.40
C ARG A 227 10.05 -12.94 -11.26
N GLY A 228 9.81 -14.16 -10.79
CA GLY A 228 10.14 -15.41 -11.48
C GLY A 228 11.61 -15.84 -11.37
N GLU A 229 12.40 -15.22 -10.48
CA GLU A 229 13.78 -15.60 -10.18
C GLU A 229 14.15 -15.27 -8.72
N PRO A 230 15.12 -15.97 -8.10
CA PRO A 230 15.54 -15.71 -6.73
C PRO A 230 15.96 -14.25 -6.49
N VAL A 231 15.58 -13.69 -5.34
CA VAL A 231 16.18 -12.43 -4.87
C VAL A 231 17.61 -12.70 -4.39
N ASP A 232 18.59 -12.01 -4.98
CA ASP A 232 19.97 -12.07 -4.53
C ASP A 232 20.16 -11.25 -3.25
N LEU A 233 20.70 -11.88 -2.21
CA LEU A 233 20.91 -11.28 -0.91
C LEU A 233 22.39 -11.25 -0.53
N VAL A 234 22.78 -10.22 0.21
CA VAL A 234 24.11 -10.08 0.83
C VAL A 234 23.95 -9.91 2.34
N PRO A 235 24.91 -10.39 3.15
CA PRO A 235 24.90 -10.10 4.58
C PRO A 235 25.07 -8.60 4.83
N CYS A 236 24.38 -8.08 5.83
CA CYS A 236 24.63 -6.75 6.39
C CYS A 236 26.05 -6.66 6.98
N GLU A 237 26.55 -5.44 7.11
CA GLU A 237 27.90 -5.14 7.62
C GLU A 237 28.00 -5.20 9.16
N THR A 238 26.93 -4.85 9.87
CA THR A 238 26.94 -4.60 11.31
C THR A 238 25.87 -5.35 12.11
N VAL A 239 24.96 -6.05 11.42
CA VAL A 239 23.85 -6.81 12.02
C VAL A 239 23.72 -8.18 11.37
N PRO A 240 23.22 -9.21 12.08
CA PRO A 240 23.07 -10.58 11.56
C PRO A 240 21.83 -10.73 10.67
N LEU A 241 21.69 -9.85 9.66
CA LEU A 241 20.60 -9.82 8.70
C LEU A 241 21.16 -9.81 7.28
N GLU A 242 20.27 -10.05 6.31
CA GLU A 242 20.59 -10.06 4.89
C GLU A 242 19.65 -9.11 4.14
N VAL A 243 20.20 -8.43 3.14
CA VAL A 243 19.50 -7.41 2.35
C VAL A 243 19.68 -7.66 0.85
N PRO A 244 18.77 -7.16 -0.01
CA PRO A 244 18.89 -7.26 -1.46
C PRO A 244 20.22 -6.68 -1.95
N ALA A 245 20.95 -7.47 -2.74
CA ALA A 245 22.27 -7.11 -3.28
C ALA A 245 22.22 -5.85 -4.15
N THR A 246 21.06 -5.54 -4.74
CA THR A 246 20.86 -4.42 -5.67
C THR A 246 20.15 -3.21 -5.06
N ALA A 247 19.92 -3.20 -3.73
CA ALA A 247 19.33 -2.08 -3.01
C ALA A 247 20.08 -0.76 -3.27
N GLU A 248 19.35 0.36 -3.38
CA GLU A 248 19.95 1.69 -3.57
C GLU A 248 20.64 2.18 -2.30
N ILE A 249 19.96 2.10 -1.15
CA ILE A 249 20.45 2.52 0.16
C ILE A 249 20.02 1.48 1.21
N VAL A 250 20.94 1.12 2.10
CA VAL A 250 20.69 0.26 3.27
C VAL A 250 21.12 0.98 4.53
N LEU A 251 20.26 0.99 5.55
CA LEU A 251 20.56 1.45 6.90
C LEU A 251 20.57 0.24 7.83
N GLU A 252 21.60 0.09 8.64
CA GLU A 252 21.75 -1.03 9.56
C GLU A 252 21.95 -0.53 10.98
N GLY A 253 21.40 -1.25 11.95
CA GLY A 253 21.57 -0.91 13.35
C GLY A 253 20.61 -1.65 14.26
N GLU A 254 20.15 -0.98 15.30
CA GLU A 254 19.31 -1.66 16.28
C GLU A 254 18.27 -0.76 16.92
N ILE A 255 17.17 -1.38 17.34
CA ILE A 255 16.21 -0.79 18.26
C ILE A 255 16.63 -1.19 19.68
N PRO A 256 16.96 -0.23 20.57
CA PRO A 256 17.36 -0.56 21.93
C PRO A 256 16.23 -1.24 22.72
N ALA A 257 16.62 -2.15 23.61
CA ALA A 257 15.66 -2.86 24.45
C ALA A 257 14.92 -1.89 25.38
N ASN A 258 13.59 -2.04 25.46
CA ASN A 258 12.74 -1.34 26.43
C ASN A 258 12.87 0.20 26.42
N ALA A 259 13.34 0.78 25.32
CA ALA A 259 13.53 2.21 25.16
C ALA A 259 12.55 2.75 24.12
N LEU A 260 11.87 3.84 24.47
CA LEU A 260 10.90 4.50 23.61
C LEU A 260 11.19 6.00 23.57
N GLU A 261 10.81 6.63 22.46
CA GLU A 261 10.88 8.08 22.30
C GLU A 261 9.66 8.59 21.55
N HIS A 262 9.33 9.86 21.76
CA HIS A 262 8.23 10.49 21.07
C HIS A 262 8.42 10.48 19.55
N GLU A 263 7.42 10.00 18.81
CA GLU A 263 7.34 9.95 17.34
C GLU A 263 6.01 10.51 16.87
N GLY A 264 6.01 11.13 15.70
CA GLY A 264 4.79 11.66 15.09
C GLY A 264 4.36 13.02 15.65
N PRO A 265 3.20 13.54 15.22
CA PRO A 265 2.17 12.89 14.39
C PRO A 265 2.62 12.72 12.93
N PHE A 266 1.81 12.05 12.11
CA PHE A 266 2.09 11.87 10.67
C PHE A 266 0.81 11.71 9.86
N GLY A 267 0.79 12.20 8.63
CA GLY A 267 -0.37 12.07 7.73
C GLY A 267 -0.63 10.61 7.30
N GLU A 268 -1.82 10.10 7.61
CA GLU A 268 -2.18 8.68 7.44
C GLU A 268 -3.06 8.40 6.21
N TYR A 269 -3.21 7.11 5.91
CA TYR A 269 -3.98 6.59 4.76
C TYR A 269 -5.47 6.98 4.75
N THR A 270 -6.01 7.43 5.89
CA THR A 270 -7.38 7.94 6.00
C THR A 270 -7.52 9.36 5.47
N GLY A 271 -6.39 10.04 5.22
CA GLY A 271 -6.31 11.45 4.87
C GLY A 271 -6.28 12.41 6.05
N TYR A 272 -6.21 11.89 7.27
CA TYR A 272 -6.08 12.67 8.50
C TYR A 272 -4.73 12.41 9.17
N MET A 273 -4.33 13.28 10.09
CA MET A 273 -3.16 13.05 10.94
C MET A 273 -3.40 11.87 11.88
N GLY A 274 -2.46 10.93 11.89
CA GLY A 274 -2.35 9.88 12.88
C GLY A 274 -1.79 10.41 14.21
N PRO A 275 -1.88 9.59 15.27
CA PRO A 275 -1.38 9.98 16.59
C PRO A 275 0.14 10.13 16.61
N ALA A 276 0.60 10.98 17.52
CA ALA A 276 1.94 10.91 18.06
C ALA A 276 1.97 9.98 19.29
N GLY A 277 3.12 9.40 19.60
CA GLY A 277 3.25 8.45 20.69
C GLY A 277 4.69 8.17 21.10
N ASN A 278 4.87 7.52 22.23
CA ASN A 278 6.17 6.97 22.61
C ASN A 278 6.35 5.64 21.89
N GLU A 279 7.20 5.65 20.87
CA GLU A 279 7.44 4.52 19.97
C GLU A 279 8.90 4.07 20.07
N PRO A 280 9.22 2.83 19.63
CA PRO A 280 10.59 2.42 19.45
C PRO A 280 11.37 3.41 18.56
N PHE A 281 12.68 3.47 18.76
CA PHE A 281 13.56 4.24 17.89
C PHE A 281 14.73 3.37 17.42
N PHE A 282 15.21 3.69 16.23
CA PHE A 282 16.26 2.95 15.54
C PHE A 282 17.54 3.78 15.52
N ASN A 283 18.59 3.22 16.11
CA ASN A 283 19.93 3.78 16.08
C ASN A 283 20.71 3.14 14.92
N ILE A 284 21.17 3.97 14.01
CA ILE A 284 21.86 3.56 12.79
C ILE A 284 23.36 3.46 13.07
N LYS A 285 23.93 2.29 12.81
CA LYS A 285 25.36 1.98 12.98
C LYS A 285 26.12 1.99 11.66
N CYS A 286 25.44 1.63 10.57
CA CYS A 286 26.04 1.60 9.24
C CYS A 286 25.02 2.07 8.19
N MET A 287 25.54 2.75 7.16
CA MET A 287 24.80 3.04 5.95
C MET A 287 25.62 2.58 4.74
N THR A 288 25.04 1.71 3.91
CA THR A 288 25.62 1.32 2.63
C THR A 288 24.75 1.84 1.49
N PHE A 289 25.36 2.20 0.36
CA PHE A 289 24.62 2.73 -0.78
C PHE A 289 25.37 2.59 -2.10
N ARG A 290 24.60 2.54 -3.19
CA ARG A 290 25.10 2.57 -4.57
C ARG A 290 25.66 3.93 -4.92
N ASN A 291 26.57 3.97 -5.88
CA ASN A 291 26.96 5.18 -6.58
C ASN A 291 25.73 5.80 -7.28
N HIS A 292 25.56 7.11 -7.11
CA HIS A 292 24.41 7.87 -7.60
C HIS A 292 23.08 7.21 -7.21
N PRO A 293 22.80 7.09 -5.89
CA PRO A 293 21.64 6.34 -5.44
C PRO A 293 20.34 7.05 -5.83
N VAL A 294 19.26 6.28 -5.97
CA VAL A 294 17.90 6.83 -6.10
C VAL A 294 17.16 6.65 -4.77
N TYR A 295 16.62 7.75 -4.23
CA TYR A 295 15.78 7.68 -3.03
C TYR A 295 14.34 7.36 -3.43
N GLN A 296 13.84 6.19 -3.04
CA GLN A 296 12.43 5.82 -3.26
C GLN A 296 11.56 6.26 -2.07
N ALA A 297 10.41 6.84 -2.38
CA ALA A 297 9.42 7.27 -1.39
C ALA A 297 8.01 6.80 -1.77
N PHE A 298 7.13 6.64 -0.77
CA PHE A 298 5.71 6.36 -0.98
C PHE A 298 4.86 7.59 -0.78
N ILE A 299 3.87 7.77 -1.65
CA ILE A 299 2.79 8.75 -1.50
C ILE A 299 1.66 8.09 -0.72
N SER A 300 1.54 8.37 0.58
CA SER A 300 0.66 7.59 1.47
C SER A 300 -0.49 8.34 2.13
N GLN A 301 -0.45 9.68 2.18
CA GLN A 301 -1.36 10.54 2.94
C GLN A 301 -2.81 10.53 2.36
N MET A 302 -3.40 11.70 2.10
CA MET A 302 -4.76 11.84 1.59
C MET A 302 -5.02 10.95 0.35
N PRO A 303 -6.01 10.03 0.38
CA PRO A 303 -6.38 9.27 -0.80
C PRO A 303 -7.05 10.16 -1.88
N PRO A 304 -7.08 9.75 -3.16
CA PRO A 304 -6.30 8.64 -3.70
C PRO A 304 -4.80 8.93 -3.59
N SER A 305 -4.03 7.88 -3.34
CA SER A 305 -2.59 7.88 -3.11
C SER A 305 -1.97 6.59 -3.65
N GLU A 306 -0.65 6.52 -3.71
CA GLU A 306 0.03 5.29 -4.11
C GLU A 306 -0.31 4.14 -3.15
N SER A 307 -0.40 4.44 -1.84
CA SER A 307 -0.73 3.43 -0.83
C SER A 307 -2.18 2.92 -0.96
N SER A 308 -3.15 3.76 -1.30
CA SER A 308 -4.54 3.31 -1.49
C SER A 308 -4.69 2.42 -2.72
N CYS A 309 -3.98 2.68 -3.82
CA CYS A 309 -3.98 1.83 -4.99
C CYS A 309 -3.37 0.44 -4.69
N ILE A 310 -2.19 0.39 -4.08
CA ILE A 310 -1.53 -0.86 -3.68
C ILE A 310 -2.45 -1.68 -2.76
N ARG A 311 -3.07 -1.03 -1.77
CA ARG A 311 -4.01 -1.67 -0.84
C ARG A 311 -5.25 -2.19 -1.55
N ALA A 312 -5.79 -1.47 -2.53
CA ALA A 312 -6.95 -1.93 -3.30
C ALA A 312 -6.61 -3.23 -4.04
N VAL A 313 -5.54 -3.22 -4.85
CA VAL A 313 -5.08 -4.38 -5.61
C VAL A 313 -4.84 -5.58 -4.68
N GLY A 314 -4.12 -5.39 -3.57
CA GLY A 314 -3.81 -6.48 -2.62
C GLY A 314 -5.00 -7.00 -1.79
N ARG A 315 -6.20 -6.41 -1.90
CA ARG A 315 -7.37 -6.78 -1.08
C ARG A 315 -8.61 -7.14 -1.89
N GLU A 316 -8.79 -6.54 -3.07
CA GLU A 316 -9.92 -6.80 -3.96
C GLU A 316 -9.97 -8.28 -4.37
N TRP A 317 -8.86 -8.82 -4.86
CA TRP A 317 -8.81 -10.21 -5.31
C TRP A 317 -9.00 -11.24 -4.18
N PRO A 318 -8.33 -11.14 -3.02
CA PRO A 318 -8.63 -12.02 -1.88
C PRO A 318 -10.09 -11.96 -1.43
N LEU A 319 -10.71 -10.78 -1.42
CA LEU A 319 -12.13 -10.64 -1.07
C LEU A 319 -13.03 -11.29 -2.12
N PHE A 320 -12.77 -11.04 -3.41
CA PHE A 320 -13.50 -11.69 -4.51
C PHE A 320 -13.44 -13.22 -4.40
N LYS A 321 -12.25 -13.79 -4.18
CA LYS A 321 -12.07 -15.23 -3.98
C LYS A 321 -12.83 -15.76 -2.77
N HIS A 322 -12.76 -15.05 -1.65
CA HIS A 322 -13.47 -15.45 -0.45
C HIS A 322 -14.97 -15.55 -0.72
N LEU A 323 -15.58 -14.51 -1.30
CA LEU A 323 -17.01 -14.50 -1.57
C LEU A 323 -17.41 -15.53 -2.65
N LYS A 324 -16.65 -15.60 -3.75
CA LYS A 324 -17.01 -16.42 -4.92
C LYS A 324 -16.61 -17.89 -4.79
N HIS A 325 -15.40 -18.18 -4.35
CA HIS A 325 -14.86 -19.54 -4.34
C HIS A 325 -15.00 -20.22 -2.98
N THR A 326 -14.77 -19.49 -1.87
CA THR A 326 -14.93 -20.05 -0.53
C THR A 326 -16.39 -20.13 -0.11
N LEU A 327 -17.13 -19.01 -0.19
CA LEU A 327 -18.54 -18.96 0.20
C LEU A 327 -19.52 -19.37 -0.91
N ARG A 328 -19.03 -19.54 -2.14
CA ARG A 328 -19.84 -19.94 -3.32
C ARG A 328 -21.01 -19.00 -3.61
N LEU A 329 -20.83 -17.70 -3.35
CA LEU A 329 -21.82 -16.68 -3.65
C LEU A 329 -21.69 -16.24 -5.13
N PRO A 330 -22.79 -15.86 -5.80
CA PRO A 330 -22.80 -15.52 -7.22
C PRO A 330 -22.27 -14.10 -7.50
N VAL A 331 -21.07 -13.81 -7.00
CA VAL A 331 -20.39 -12.52 -7.16
C VAL A 331 -19.85 -12.38 -8.58
N LYS A 332 -20.21 -11.27 -9.22
CA LYS A 332 -19.68 -10.87 -10.53
C LYS A 332 -18.38 -10.08 -10.36
N ASP A 333 -18.35 -9.07 -9.49
CA ASP A 333 -17.18 -8.21 -9.29
C ASP A 333 -17.18 -7.52 -7.92
N VAL A 334 -16.02 -7.00 -7.50
CA VAL A 334 -15.77 -6.32 -6.22
C VAL A 334 -14.84 -5.13 -6.43
N ARG A 335 -15.18 -3.99 -5.82
CA ARG A 335 -14.30 -2.81 -5.77
C ARG A 335 -14.14 -2.30 -4.34
N LEU A 336 -12.90 -1.96 -3.98
CA LEU A 336 -12.59 -1.21 -2.77
C LEU A 336 -12.34 0.24 -3.15
N LYS A 337 -13.25 1.14 -2.77
CA LYS A 337 -13.11 2.55 -3.12
C LYS A 337 -11.94 3.16 -2.34
N GLU A 338 -11.01 3.78 -3.06
CA GLU A 338 -9.81 4.41 -2.46
C GLU A 338 -10.17 5.51 -1.46
N ALA A 339 -11.32 6.18 -1.63
CA ALA A 339 -11.86 7.14 -0.67
C ALA A 339 -12.05 6.55 0.74
N GLY A 340 -12.23 5.23 0.86
CA GLY A 340 -12.27 4.50 2.13
C GLY A 340 -10.91 3.92 2.56
N GLY A 341 -9.79 4.46 2.07
CA GLY A 341 -8.45 3.92 2.34
C GLY A 341 -8.27 2.47 1.86
N SER A 342 -9.06 2.08 0.85
CA SER A 342 -9.14 0.73 0.28
C SER A 342 -9.41 -0.36 1.33
N GLY A 343 -10.35 -0.09 2.24
CA GLY A 343 -10.83 -1.09 3.20
C GLY A 343 -12.08 -0.68 3.97
N ALA A 344 -12.39 0.61 4.07
CA ALA A 344 -13.60 1.08 4.73
C ALA A 344 -14.83 1.05 3.81
N TYR A 345 -14.68 1.17 2.49
CA TYR A 345 -15.79 1.26 1.54
C TYR A 345 -15.67 0.15 0.48
N VAL A 346 -16.60 -0.79 0.51
CA VAL A 346 -16.71 -1.94 -0.39
C VAL A 346 -17.95 -1.81 -1.27
N VAL A 347 -17.82 -2.10 -2.57
CA VAL A 347 -18.94 -2.27 -3.49
C VAL A 347 -18.85 -3.67 -4.11
N VAL A 348 -19.96 -4.42 -4.12
CA VAL A 348 -20.02 -5.78 -4.67
C VAL A 348 -21.17 -5.89 -5.66
N SER A 349 -20.87 -6.40 -6.84
CA SER A 349 -21.86 -6.74 -7.87
C SER A 349 -22.20 -8.24 -7.80
N VAL A 350 -23.49 -8.57 -7.73
CA VAL A 350 -23.99 -9.94 -7.53
C VAL A 350 -25.13 -10.27 -8.49
N HIS A 351 -25.11 -11.49 -9.01
CA HIS A 351 -26.29 -12.07 -9.66
C HIS A 351 -27.27 -12.57 -8.58
N LYS A 352 -28.19 -11.70 -8.16
CA LYS A 352 -29.09 -11.97 -7.03
C LYS A 352 -30.13 -13.04 -7.36
N GLN A 353 -30.16 -14.10 -6.56
CA GLN A 353 -31.07 -15.24 -6.73
C GLN A 353 -32.27 -15.19 -5.78
N PHE A 354 -32.11 -14.59 -4.59
CA PHE A 354 -33.18 -14.45 -3.59
C PHE A 354 -32.88 -13.30 -2.61
N THR A 355 -33.90 -12.79 -1.91
CA THR A 355 -33.81 -11.60 -1.05
C THR A 355 -32.73 -11.68 0.04
N GLY A 356 -32.64 -12.81 0.74
CA GLY A 356 -31.69 -12.99 1.86
C GLY A 356 -30.21 -13.03 1.46
N GLN A 357 -29.89 -13.14 0.17
CA GLN A 357 -28.52 -13.30 -0.32
C GLN A 357 -27.64 -12.09 -0.03
N VAL A 358 -28.22 -10.88 -0.02
CA VAL A 358 -27.46 -9.65 0.29
C VAL A 358 -26.92 -9.67 1.71
N ARG A 359 -27.70 -10.18 2.68
CA ARG A 359 -27.22 -10.36 4.07
C ARG A 359 -26.11 -11.41 4.17
N GLN A 360 -26.17 -12.49 3.39
CA GLN A 360 -25.09 -13.48 3.34
C GLN A 360 -23.78 -12.86 2.85
N LEU A 361 -23.84 -12.06 1.77
CA LEU A 361 -22.69 -11.30 1.27
C LEU A 361 -22.13 -10.35 2.33
N MET A 362 -23.02 -9.62 2.99
CA MET A 362 -22.70 -8.66 4.06
C MET A 362 -21.83 -9.29 5.15
N TYR A 363 -22.27 -10.42 5.70
CA TYR A 363 -21.53 -11.13 6.73
C TYR A 363 -20.23 -11.73 6.19
N GLY A 364 -20.22 -12.24 4.95
CA GLY A 364 -19.00 -12.73 4.29
C GLY A 364 -17.94 -11.65 4.08
N ILE A 365 -18.34 -10.42 3.73
CA ILE A 365 -17.44 -9.27 3.61
C ILE A 365 -16.88 -8.90 4.99
N TRP A 366 -17.75 -8.83 6.00
CA TRP A 366 -17.37 -8.42 7.35
C TRP A 366 -16.55 -9.45 8.12
N SER A 367 -16.63 -10.74 7.76
CA SER A 367 -15.78 -11.81 8.30
C SER A 367 -14.37 -11.84 7.70
N MET A 368 -14.15 -11.16 6.57
CA MET A 368 -12.88 -11.24 5.85
C MET A 368 -11.70 -10.74 6.70
N ARG A 369 -11.86 -9.57 7.35
CA ARG A 369 -10.83 -8.96 8.21
C ARG A 369 -11.46 -8.08 9.29
N THR A 370 -10.75 -7.97 10.40
CA THR A 370 -11.05 -7.05 11.50
C THR A 370 -11.05 -5.59 11.01
N GLY A 371 -12.05 -4.80 11.41
CA GLY A 371 -12.16 -3.37 11.07
C GLY A 371 -12.31 -3.08 9.57
N PHE A 372 -13.07 -3.90 8.83
CA PHE A 372 -13.22 -3.82 7.38
C PHE A 372 -14.68 -3.55 6.95
N GLY A 373 -14.89 -2.84 5.83
CA GLY A 373 -16.22 -2.64 5.24
C GLY A 373 -17.19 -1.80 6.06
N LYS A 374 -16.72 -0.67 6.64
CA LYS A 374 -17.57 0.34 7.30
C LYS A 374 -18.79 0.72 6.46
N PHE A 375 -18.60 0.89 5.16
CA PHE A 375 -19.63 1.08 4.16
C PHE A 375 -19.58 -0.08 3.17
N THR A 376 -20.69 -0.78 2.99
CA THR A 376 -20.84 -1.88 2.04
C THR A 376 -22.03 -1.59 1.14
N VAL A 377 -21.85 -1.59 -0.17
CA VAL A 377 -22.93 -1.44 -1.14
C VAL A 377 -23.00 -2.69 -1.99
N VAL A 378 -24.19 -3.29 -2.10
CA VAL A 378 -24.42 -4.48 -2.91
C VAL A 378 -25.37 -4.10 -4.04
N VAL A 379 -24.91 -4.27 -5.28
CA VAL A 379 -25.63 -3.95 -6.52
C VAL A 379 -25.84 -5.20 -7.36
N ASP A 380 -26.81 -5.16 -8.27
CA ASP A 380 -27.01 -6.27 -9.22
C ASP A 380 -25.84 -6.37 -10.22
N ASP A 381 -25.84 -7.45 -11.00
CA ASP A 381 -24.84 -7.78 -12.01
C ASP A 381 -24.89 -6.90 -13.28
N ASP A 382 -25.89 -6.03 -13.42
CA ASP A 382 -25.98 -5.02 -14.47
C ASP A 382 -25.24 -3.71 -14.12
N ILE A 383 -24.86 -3.52 -12.84
CA ILE A 383 -24.12 -2.34 -12.40
C ILE A 383 -22.61 -2.62 -12.43
N ASP A 384 -21.89 -1.77 -13.15
CA ASP A 384 -20.42 -1.74 -13.10
C ASP A 384 -19.97 -1.09 -11.79
N VAL A 385 -19.22 -1.84 -10.96
CA VAL A 385 -18.68 -1.33 -9.69
C VAL A 385 -17.59 -0.28 -9.89
N TRP A 386 -17.03 -0.16 -11.10
CA TRP A 386 -16.01 0.83 -11.45
C TRP A 386 -16.59 2.18 -11.89
N ASP A 387 -17.90 2.23 -12.17
CA ASP A 387 -18.63 3.45 -12.50
C ASP A 387 -19.37 3.99 -11.27
N ASP A 388 -18.85 5.09 -10.72
CA ASP A 388 -19.47 5.74 -9.55
C ASP A 388 -20.87 6.30 -9.86
N PHE A 389 -21.14 6.73 -11.10
CA PHE A 389 -22.47 7.19 -11.50
C PHE A 389 -23.48 6.03 -11.52
N ALA A 390 -23.09 4.86 -12.05
CA ALA A 390 -23.94 3.68 -12.06
C ALA A 390 -24.28 3.19 -10.64
N ILE A 391 -23.31 3.24 -9.72
CA ILE A 391 -23.52 2.94 -8.29
C ILE A 391 -24.51 3.93 -7.67
N ASP A 392 -24.30 5.23 -7.88
CA ASP A 392 -25.16 6.29 -7.32
C ASP A 392 -26.59 6.21 -7.90
N TRP A 393 -26.72 5.85 -9.19
CA TRP A 393 -28.01 5.59 -9.83
C TRP A 393 -28.72 4.38 -9.20
N ALA A 394 -28.02 3.28 -8.96
CA ALA A 394 -28.57 2.11 -8.27
C ALA A 394 -29.02 2.47 -6.84
N LEU A 395 -28.19 3.22 -6.09
CA LEU A 395 -28.54 3.72 -4.76
C LEU A 395 -29.81 4.58 -4.77
N SER A 396 -29.98 5.43 -5.78
CA SER A 396 -31.11 6.36 -5.89
C SER A 396 -32.45 5.67 -6.11
N TRP A 397 -32.47 4.58 -6.88
CA TRP A 397 -33.73 3.99 -7.37
C TRP A 397 -34.00 2.55 -6.89
N ARG A 398 -33.00 1.87 -6.32
CA ARG A 398 -33.13 0.47 -5.85
C ARG A 398 -33.11 0.33 -4.34
N VAL A 399 -32.93 1.44 -3.60
CA VAL A 399 -32.85 1.45 -2.14
C VAL A 399 -34.10 2.10 -1.55
N ARG A 400 -34.75 1.39 -0.64
CA ARG A 400 -35.67 1.94 0.35
C ARG A 400 -34.94 2.06 1.68
N PRO A 401 -34.58 3.29 2.13
CA PRO A 401 -33.74 3.47 3.32
C PRO A 401 -34.26 2.78 4.59
N ASP A 402 -35.59 2.66 4.76
CA ASP A 402 -36.21 2.01 5.93
C ASP A 402 -36.03 0.48 5.96
N ARG A 403 -35.70 -0.16 4.83
CA ARG A 403 -35.66 -1.64 4.69
C ARG A 403 -34.33 -2.19 4.21
N ASP A 404 -33.64 -1.41 3.39
CA ASP A 404 -32.50 -1.86 2.61
C ASP A 404 -31.17 -1.36 3.17
N VAL A 405 -31.21 -0.62 4.28
CA VAL A 405 -30.04 -0.17 5.02
C VAL A 405 -29.92 -0.97 6.32
N TYR A 406 -28.87 -1.76 6.42
CA TYR A 406 -28.57 -2.57 7.59
C TYR A 406 -27.42 -1.95 8.37
N ILE A 407 -27.69 -1.52 9.60
CA ILE A 407 -26.68 -0.97 10.50
C ILE A 407 -26.34 -2.02 11.55
N GLU A 408 -25.09 -2.45 11.56
CA GLU A 408 -24.53 -3.31 12.60
C GLU A 408 -23.75 -2.43 13.59
N LYS A 409 -24.12 -2.52 14.87
CA LYS A 409 -23.55 -1.70 15.94
C LYS A 409 -22.60 -2.53 16.79
N ASP A 410 -21.78 -1.85 17.57
CA ASP A 410 -20.88 -2.46 18.55
C ASP A 410 -19.89 -3.46 17.94
N VAL A 411 -19.42 -3.17 16.73
CA VAL A 411 -18.42 -3.96 16.00
C VAL A 411 -17.08 -3.27 15.96
N GLN A 412 -16.02 -4.02 15.64
CA GLN A 412 -14.70 -3.42 15.50
C GLN A 412 -14.68 -2.33 14.41
N ALA A 413 -14.31 -1.12 14.82
CA ALA A 413 -14.13 0.04 13.97
C ALA A 413 -12.95 -0.11 13.00
N VAL A 414 -12.99 0.64 11.89
CA VAL A 414 -11.85 0.78 11.00
C VAL A 414 -10.75 1.53 11.76
N GLY A 415 -9.50 1.03 11.73
CA GLY A 415 -8.39 1.69 12.41
C GLY A 415 -8.11 3.09 11.85
N LEU A 416 -7.73 4.04 12.73
CA LEU A 416 -7.48 5.45 12.38
C LEU A 416 -8.71 6.23 11.90
N ASP A 417 -9.91 5.69 12.06
CA ASP A 417 -11.15 6.38 11.73
C ASP A 417 -11.42 7.54 12.70
N PRO A 418 -11.37 8.81 12.24
CA PRO A 418 -11.54 9.96 13.12
C PRO A 418 -12.98 10.07 13.66
N SER A 419 -13.97 9.41 13.04
CA SER A 419 -15.34 9.46 13.55
C SER A 419 -15.53 8.72 14.88
N GLN A 420 -14.55 7.95 15.32
CA GLN A 420 -14.61 7.18 16.58
C GLN A 420 -14.30 8.03 17.82
N GLY A 421 -13.82 9.26 17.65
CA GLY A 421 -13.59 10.17 18.78
C GLY A 421 -12.84 11.44 18.40
N PRO A 422 -13.03 12.53 19.17
CA PRO A 422 -12.37 13.81 18.92
C PRO A 422 -10.84 13.69 19.11
N PRO A 423 -10.01 14.56 18.50
CA PRO A 423 -8.55 14.48 18.59
C PRO A 423 -7.98 14.40 20.02
N SER A 424 -8.69 14.92 21.03
CA SER A 424 -8.32 14.84 22.44
C SER A 424 -8.34 13.43 23.04
N VAL A 425 -9.05 12.47 22.41
CA VAL A 425 -9.07 11.07 22.84
C VAL A 425 -7.91 10.33 22.17
N PRO A 426 -6.99 9.69 22.90
CA PRO A 426 -5.86 8.97 22.31
C PRO A 426 -6.32 7.92 21.29
N GLN A 427 -5.56 7.74 20.21
CA GLN A 427 -5.95 6.85 19.11
C GLN A 427 -6.11 5.37 19.54
N HIS A 428 -5.35 4.94 20.55
CA HIS A 428 -5.39 3.59 21.10
C HIS A 428 -6.38 3.43 22.27
N HIS A 429 -7.18 4.47 22.55
CA HIS A 429 -8.18 4.39 23.62
C HIS A 429 -9.28 3.36 23.25
N PRO A 430 -9.70 2.47 24.16
CA PRO A 430 -10.69 1.43 23.87
C PRO A 430 -12.00 1.93 23.28
N SER A 431 -12.43 3.16 23.64
CA SER A 431 -13.64 3.77 23.08
C SER A 431 -13.59 3.98 21.57
N ARG A 432 -12.39 4.00 20.96
CA ARG A 432 -12.22 4.14 19.51
C ARG A 432 -12.26 2.81 18.76
N TYR A 433 -12.27 1.68 19.48
CA TYR A 433 -12.26 0.35 18.86
C TYR A 433 -13.66 -0.16 18.54
N ILE A 434 -14.68 0.35 19.22
CA ILE A 434 -16.06 -0.02 19.01
C ILE A 434 -16.72 1.04 18.12
N GLY A 435 -17.25 0.60 16.98
CA GLY A 435 -17.94 1.45 16.02
C GLY A 435 -19.15 0.75 15.42
N SER A 436 -19.55 1.20 14.23
CA SER A 436 -20.65 0.61 13.46
C SER A 436 -20.25 0.42 12.00
N ARG A 437 -20.99 -0.45 11.31
CA ARG A 437 -20.90 -0.64 9.87
C ARG A 437 -22.29 -0.56 9.26
N VAL A 438 -22.35 -0.12 8.02
CA VAL A 438 -23.59 -0.08 7.24
C VAL A 438 -23.42 -0.89 5.98
N ALA A 439 -24.46 -1.61 5.64
CA ALA A 439 -24.62 -2.24 4.36
C ALA A 439 -25.91 -1.79 3.69
N ILE A 440 -25.83 -1.55 2.39
CA ILE A 440 -26.93 -1.03 1.60
C ILE A 440 -27.22 -2.04 0.49
N ASP A 441 -28.41 -2.63 0.54
CA ASP A 441 -28.98 -3.44 -0.54
C ASP A 441 -29.48 -2.50 -1.64
N ALA A 442 -28.63 -2.23 -2.62
CA ALA A 442 -28.96 -1.49 -3.84
C ALA A 442 -29.32 -2.43 -5.01
N THR A 443 -29.76 -3.65 -4.73
CA THR A 443 -30.27 -4.58 -5.74
C THR A 443 -31.76 -4.36 -6.03
N ARG A 444 -32.26 -4.80 -7.19
CA ARG A 444 -33.70 -4.77 -7.47
C ARG A 444 -34.42 -5.75 -6.53
N LYS A 445 -35.59 -5.33 -6.03
CA LYS A 445 -36.38 -6.12 -5.05
C LYS A 445 -37.46 -6.98 -5.71
N HIS A 446 -37.77 -6.70 -6.98
CA HIS A 446 -38.76 -7.33 -7.83
C HIS A 446 -38.47 -6.91 -9.28
N GLU A 447 -39.31 -7.30 -10.23
CA GLU A 447 -39.24 -6.81 -11.61
C GLU A 447 -39.47 -5.29 -11.65
N TYR A 448 -38.51 -4.55 -12.19
CA TYR A 448 -38.61 -3.10 -12.37
C TYR A 448 -39.04 -2.79 -13.81
N PRO A 449 -39.58 -1.59 -14.09
CA PRO A 449 -39.74 -1.13 -15.46
C PRO A 449 -38.42 -1.21 -16.25
N ALA A 450 -38.53 -1.36 -17.58
CA ALA A 450 -37.36 -1.38 -18.45
C ALA A 450 -36.50 -0.13 -18.26
N VAL A 451 -35.17 -0.32 -18.28
CA VAL A 451 -34.24 0.81 -18.22
C VAL A 451 -34.42 1.66 -19.48
N SER A 452 -34.55 2.97 -19.32
CA SER A 452 -34.74 3.92 -20.43
C SER A 452 -33.44 4.18 -21.19
N LEU A 453 -32.86 3.12 -21.77
CA LEU A 453 -31.66 3.15 -22.59
C LEU A 453 -31.93 2.52 -23.96
N PRO A 454 -31.23 2.96 -25.02
CA PRO A 454 -31.17 2.20 -26.26
C PRO A 454 -30.68 0.75 -26.00
N PRO A 455 -31.09 -0.23 -26.81
CA PRO A 455 -30.58 -1.60 -26.70
C PRO A 455 -29.05 -1.63 -26.76
N LYS A 456 -28.43 -2.50 -25.94
CA LYS A 456 -26.97 -2.63 -25.85
C LYS A 456 -26.32 -2.83 -27.23
N GLU A 457 -26.93 -3.66 -28.08
CA GLU A 457 -26.43 -3.93 -29.44
C GLU A 457 -26.29 -2.65 -30.27
N HIS A 458 -27.23 -1.70 -30.14
CA HIS A 458 -27.15 -0.42 -30.85
C HIS A 458 -26.05 0.47 -30.27
N LEU A 459 -25.90 0.49 -28.94
CA LEU A 459 -24.83 1.23 -28.26
C LEU A 459 -23.45 0.69 -28.66
N ASP A 460 -23.29 -0.63 -28.71
CA ASP A 460 -22.03 -1.30 -29.09
C ASP A 460 -21.68 -1.00 -30.57
N ILE A 461 -22.67 -0.99 -31.47
CA ILE A 461 -22.46 -0.58 -32.88
C ILE A 461 -21.97 0.87 -32.95
N VAL A 462 -22.62 1.79 -32.25
CA VAL A 462 -22.21 3.21 -32.21
C VAL A 462 -20.82 3.36 -31.63
N ALA A 463 -20.51 2.67 -30.53
CA ALA A 463 -19.19 2.69 -29.90
C ALA A 463 -18.09 2.17 -30.83
N SER A 464 -18.36 1.10 -31.59
CA SER A 464 -17.38 0.56 -32.58
C SER A 464 -17.05 1.54 -33.71
N LYS A 465 -17.95 2.49 -33.97
CA LYS A 465 -17.83 3.54 -34.99
C LYS A 465 -17.62 4.93 -34.39
N TRP A 466 -17.25 5.02 -33.11
CA TRP A 466 -17.22 6.30 -32.37
C TRP A 466 -16.45 7.41 -33.10
N LYS A 467 -15.29 7.05 -33.68
CA LYS A 467 -14.43 7.96 -34.47
C LYS A 467 -15.11 8.55 -35.71
N GLU A 468 -16.05 7.83 -36.32
CA GLU A 468 -16.78 8.29 -37.52
C GLU A 468 -17.71 9.47 -37.20
N TYR A 469 -18.13 9.62 -35.94
CA TYR A 469 -18.98 10.72 -35.49
C TYR A 469 -18.21 12.01 -35.21
N ALA A 470 -16.87 12.01 -35.32
CA ALA A 470 -15.99 13.16 -35.11
C ALA A 470 -16.19 13.87 -33.74
N ILE A 471 -16.43 13.07 -32.69
CA ILE A 471 -16.47 13.51 -31.29
C ILE A 471 -15.12 13.14 -30.66
N GLU A 472 -14.43 14.11 -30.03
CA GLU A 472 -13.11 13.89 -29.40
C GLU A 472 -13.23 13.21 -28.02
N ASP A 473 -12.24 12.38 -27.68
CA ASP A 473 -12.13 11.59 -26.42
C ASP A 473 -11.34 12.29 -25.30
#